data_AF-B9S3B8-F1
#
_entry.id   AF-B9S3B8-F1
#
_cell.length_a   1.000
_cell.length_b   1.000
_cell.length_c   1.000
_cell.angle_alpha   90.00
_cell.angle_beta   90.00
_cell.angle_gamma   90.00
#
_symmetry.space_group_name_H-M   'P 1'
#
loop_
_entity.id
_entity.type
_entity.pdbx_description
1 polymer ?
#
loop_
_entity_poly.entity_id
_entity_poly.type
_entity_poly.pdbx_seq_one_letter_code
_entity_poly.pdbx_strand_id
1 'polypeptide(L)'
;MEKGILTVQWAENSGCAAGTVSSVAPWLLTVGASNTDHKFIDKVVLGNGFVLNGLSVNSFTLNGTMFPVVYGQDVSRQCTELNSKSCTEGCVDKNLVKGKIVINDSFGGINEAYKAGALGAVGKPYSEYFEK
;
A
#
# COMPACT_ATOMS: atom_id res chain seq x y z
N MET A 1 3.51 -0.99 39.14
CA MET A 1 4.49 0.10 39.32
C MET A 1 5.22 0.05 40.67
N GLU A 2 5.41 -1.12 41.26
CA GLU A 2 5.92 -1.26 42.63
C GLU A 2 7.40 -0.93 42.80
N LYS A 3 8.18 -1.02 41.71
CA LYS A 3 9.62 -0.72 41.70
C LYS A 3 9.95 0.66 41.10
N GLY A 4 8.93 1.48 40.84
CA GLY A 4 9.12 2.79 40.20
C GLY A 4 9.63 2.72 38.75
N ILE A 5 9.54 1.56 38.10
CA ILE A 5 9.95 1.36 36.70
C ILE A 5 8.75 1.60 35.80
N LEU A 6 8.79 2.66 34.98
CA LEU A 6 7.76 2.97 34.00
C LEU A 6 7.74 1.93 32.87
N THR A 7 6.55 1.44 32.53
CA THR A 7 6.31 0.61 31.34
C THR A 7 5.53 1.41 30.32
N VAL A 8 6.05 1.48 29.10
CA VAL A 8 5.43 2.15 27.95
C VAL A 8 4.93 1.07 26.98
N GLN A 9 3.68 1.18 26.53
CA GLN A 9 3.06 0.22 25.61
C GLN A 9 2.24 0.96 24.55
N TRP A 10 2.25 0.47 23.31
CA TRP A 10 1.46 1.07 22.22
C TRP A 10 -0.04 0.80 22.40
N ALA A 11 -0.87 1.70 21.89
CA ALA A 11 -2.32 1.64 22.00
C ALA A 11 -2.97 0.54 21.13
N GLU A 12 -2.26 0.04 20.11
CA GLU A 12 -2.66 -0.95 19.09
C GLU A 12 -3.11 -0.29 17.76
N ASN A 13 -3.20 -1.06 16.66
CA ASN A 13 -3.38 -0.57 15.28
C ASN A 13 -4.77 -0.91 14.68
N SER A 14 -5.74 -1.32 15.49
CA SER A 14 -7.12 -1.67 15.08
C SER A 14 -8.10 -0.50 15.20
N GLY A 15 -7.61 0.75 15.23
CA GLY A 15 -8.45 1.95 15.06
C GLY A 15 -9.25 1.92 13.75
N CYS A 16 -10.20 2.83 13.48
CA CYS A 16 -10.47 4.14 14.09
C CYS A 16 -11.74 4.18 14.98
N ALA A 17 -12.33 3.03 15.28
CA ALA A 17 -13.50 2.96 16.14
C ALA A 17 -13.14 3.19 17.62
N ALA A 18 -14.09 3.77 18.38
CA ALA A 18 -13.95 3.92 19.82
C ALA A 18 -13.84 2.55 20.52
N GLY A 19 -13.02 2.46 21.57
CA GLY A 19 -12.87 1.25 22.38
C GLY A 19 -11.94 0.17 21.79
N THR A 20 -11.09 0.52 20.82
CA THR A 20 -10.13 -0.40 20.17
C THR A 20 -8.79 -0.51 20.90
N VAL A 21 -8.52 0.38 21.87
CA VAL A 21 -7.27 0.38 22.65
C VAL A 21 -7.18 -0.86 23.54
N SER A 22 -6.08 -1.60 23.43
CA SER A 22 -5.83 -2.82 24.23
C SER A 22 -4.89 -2.61 25.43
N SER A 23 -4.03 -1.59 25.37
CA SER A 23 -3.17 -1.19 26.49
C SER A 23 -3.97 -0.37 27.51
N VAL A 24 -4.74 -1.05 28.36
CA VAL A 24 -5.72 -0.42 29.28
C VAL A 24 -5.39 -0.59 30.76
N ALA A 25 -4.31 -1.28 31.11
CA ALA A 25 -3.93 -1.42 32.51
C ALA A 25 -3.54 -0.04 33.08
N PRO A 26 -4.05 0.33 34.27
CA PRO A 26 -3.93 1.71 34.78
C PRO A 26 -2.50 2.11 35.13
N TRP A 27 -1.58 1.16 35.16
CA TRP A 27 -0.16 1.37 35.46
C TRP A 27 0.74 1.45 34.22
N LEU A 28 0.16 1.46 33.02
CA LEU A 28 0.88 1.60 31.76
C LEU A 28 0.78 3.03 31.21
N LEU A 29 1.87 3.52 30.63
CA LEU A 29 1.80 4.66 29.71
C LEU A 29 1.42 4.14 28.32
N THR A 30 0.18 4.37 27.93
CA THR A 30 -0.34 3.97 26.62
C THR A 30 -0.06 5.06 25.59
N VAL A 31 0.56 4.69 24.47
CA VAL A 31 1.01 5.63 23.44
C VAL A 31 0.28 5.38 22.11
N GLY A 32 -0.37 6.41 21.58
CA GLY A 32 -0.97 6.40 20.24
C GLY A 32 0.03 6.81 19.15
N ALA A 33 -0.30 6.49 17.90
CA ALA A 33 0.50 6.92 16.74
C ALA A 33 -0.04 8.23 16.15
N SER A 34 0.86 9.09 15.67
CA SER A 34 0.54 10.30 14.92
C SER A 34 1.54 10.48 13.76
N ASN A 35 1.21 11.38 12.83
CA ASN A 35 2.06 11.72 11.71
C ASN A 35 3.03 12.85 12.07
N THR A 36 4.15 12.91 11.35
CA THR A 36 5.05 14.08 11.32
C THR A 36 4.86 14.85 10.02
N ASP A 37 5.61 15.94 9.83
CA ASP A 37 5.68 16.68 8.58
C ASP A 37 6.50 15.96 7.49
N HIS A 38 7.31 14.97 7.86
CA HIS A 38 8.11 14.18 6.94
C HIS A 38 7.24 13.19 6.13
N LYS A 39 7.35 13.22 4.80
CA LYS A 39 6.66 12.33 3.86
C LYS A 39 7.65 11.65 2.90
N PHE A 40 7.49 10.35 2.71
CA PHE A 40 8.20 9.59 1.68
C PHE A 40 7.41 9.65 0.37
N ILE A 41 7.88 10.48 -0.56
CA ILE A 41 7.23 10.72 -1.84
C ILE A 41 7.97 9.94 -2.92
N ASP A 42 7.22 9.18 -3.71
CA ASP A 42 7.73 8.47 -4.89
C ASP A 42 7.03 8.98 -6.14
N LYS A 43 7.82 9.32 -7.16
CA LYS A 43 7.32 9.98 -8.38
C LYS A 43 7.32 8.99 -9.52
N VAL A 44 6.14 8.77 -10.10
CA VAL A 44 6.00 7.98 -11.33
C VAL A 44 5.82 8.93 -12.50
N VAL A 45 6.78 8.94 -13.41
CA VAL A 45 6.75 9.71 -14.65
C VAL A 45 6.26 8.80 -15.78
N LEU A 46 5.11 9.13 -16.36
CA LEU A 46 4.54 8.37 -17.47
C LEU A 46 5.14 8.81 -18.81
N GLY A 47 5.02 7.97 -19.84
CA GLY A 47 5.57 8.25 -21.17
C GLY A 47 4.99 9.50 -21.86
N ASN A 48 3.83 9.99 -21.41
CA ASN A 48 3.23 11.25 -21.87
C ASN A 48 3.70 12.48 -21.07
N GLY A 49 4.67 12.34 -20.16
CA GLY A 49 5.19 13.40 -19.30
C GLY A 49 4.33 13.71 -18.07
N PHE A 50 3.19 13.04 -17.89
CA PHE A 50 2.38 13.19 -16.68
C PHE A 50 3.11 12.58 -15.46
N VAL A 51 3.06 13.27 -14.33
CA VAL A 51 3.75 12.86 -13.11
C VAL A 51 2.74 12.56 -12.01
N LEU A 52 2.77 11.34 -11.50
CA LEU A 52 2.02 10.92 -10.32
C LEU A 52 2.93 11.04 -9.10
N ASN A 53 2.46 11.75 -8.07
CA ASN A 53 3.13 11.81 -6.76
C ASN A 53 2.46 10.80 -5.82
N GLY A 54 3.10 9.65 -5.66
CA GLY A 54 2.67 8.61 -4.72
C GLY A 54 3.35 8.73 -3.36
N LEU A 55 2.82 8.00 -2.38
CA LEU A 55 3.46 7.76 -1.10
C LEU A 55 3.97 6.33 -1.09
N SER A 56 5.28 6.14 -1.05
CA SER A 56 5.88 4.82 -0.98
C SER A 56 7.27 4.91 -0.36
N VAL A 57 7.74 3.80 0.20
CA VAL A 57 9.17 3.60 0.49
C VAL A 57 9.71 2.70 -0.61
N ASN A 58 10.20 3.33 -1.68
CA ASN A 58 10.74 2.63 -2.84
C ASN A 58 12.26 2.47 -2.70
N SER A 59 12.73 1.24 -2.59
CA SER A 59 14.16 0.91 -2.52
C SER A 59 14.78 0.55 -3.87
N PHE A 60 13.99 0.52 -4.95
CA PHE A 60 14.45 0.12 -6.27
C PHE A 60 15.04 1.30 -7.04
N THR A 61 16.12 1.05 -7.77
CA THR A 61 16.72 2.04 -8.67
C THR A 61 16.46 1.65 -10.12
N LEU A 62 15.73 2.49 -10.86
CA LEU A 62 15.36 2.23 -12.26
C LEU A 62 16.28 2.95 -13.27
N ASN A 63 17.24 3.76 -12.82
CA ASN A 63 18.22 4.47 -13.66
C ASN A 63 17.60 5.24 -14.85
N GLY A 64 16.37 5.76 -14.70
CA GLY A 64 15.66 6.47 -15.77
C GLY A 64 15.14 5.57 -16.91
N THR A 65 15.17 4.25 -16.72
CA THR A 65 14.65 3.28 -17.70
C THR A 65 13.12 3.30 -17.68
N MET A 66 12.51 3.41 -18.86
CA MET A 66 11.07 3.30 -19.03
C MET A 66 10.64 1.84 -19.12
N PHE A 67 9.56 1.50 -18.41
CA PHE A 67 8.98 0.16 -18.42
C PHE A 67 7.56 0.21 -18.96
N PRO A 68 7.09 -0.86 -19.65
CA PRO A 68 5.71 -0.95 -20.06
C PRO A 68 4.80 -0.95 -18.83
N VAL A 69 3.65 -0.30 -18.97
CA VAL A 69 2.61 -0.26 -17.96
C VAL A 69 1.43 -1.12 -18.41
N VAL A 70 0.79 -1.82 -17.48
CA VAL A 70 -0.47 -2.56 -17.71
C VAL A 70 -1.48 -2.13 -16.66
N TYR A 71 -2.72 -1.89 -17.09
CA TYR A 71 -3.80 -1.59 -16.17
C TYR A 71 -4.46 -2.88 -15.67
N GLY A 72 -4.95 -2.88 -14.43
CA GLY A 72 -5.48 -4.06 -13.75
C GLY A 72 -6.56 -4.80 -14.54
N GLN A 73 -7.36 -4.10 -15.33
CA GLN A 73 -8.35 -4.72 -16.22
C GLN A 73 -7.74 -5.75 -17.19
N ASP A 74 -6.50 -5.55 -17.62
CA ASP A 74 -5.81 -6.37 -18.62
C ASP A 74 -4.84 -7.40 -18.00
N VAL A 75 -4.87 -7.58 -16.66
CA VAL A 75 -3.97 -8.51 -15.97
C VAL A 75 -4.50 -9.94 -15.86
N SER A 76 -5.77 -10.18 -16.24
CA SER A 76 -6.37 -11.51 -16.29
C SER A 76 -7.45 -11.59 -17.36
N ARG A 77 -7.55 -12.77 -17.97
CA ARG A 77 -8.60 -13.12 -18.95
C ARG A 77 -9.71 -13.98 -18.35
N GLN A 78 -9.54 -14.44 -17.11
CA GLN A 78 -10.42 -15.41 -16.46
C GLN A 78 -11.26 -14.78 -15.35
N CYS A 79 -10.78 -13.68 -14.78
CA CYS A 79 -11.47 -12.98 -13.70
C CYS A 79 -12.42 -11.91 -14.23
N THR A 80 -13.36 -11.53 -13.37
CA THR A 80 -14.22 -10.36 -13.61
C THR A 80 -13.36 -9.10 -13.68
N GLU A 81 -13.84 -8.10 -14.41
CA GLU A 81 -13.16 -6.80 -14.53
C GLU A 81 -12.82 -6.19 -13.17
N LEU A 82 -13.73 -6.27 -12.19
CA LEU A 82 -13.55 -5.74 -10.85
C LEU A 82 -12.39 -6.43 -10.10
N ASN A 83 -12.31 -7.76 -10.19
CA ASN A 83 -11.27 -8.55 -9.55
C ASN A 83 -9.90 -8.32 -10.21
N SER A 84 -9.86 -8.25 -11.54
CA SER A 84 -8.66 -7.93 -12.30
C SER A 84 -8.17 -6.51 -11.98
N LYS A 85 -9.05 -5.51 -12.01
CA LYS A 85 -8.75 -4.11 -11.63
C LYS A 85 -8.19 -3.98 -10.22
N SER A 86 -8.70 -4.76 -9.28
CA SER A 86 -8.23 -4.77 -7.89
C SER A 86 -7.01 -5.67 -7.66
N CYS A 87 -6.55 -6.38 -8.70
CA CYS A 87 -5.52 -7.42 -8.61
C CYS A 87 -5.77 -8.37 -7.44
N THR A 88 -7.00 -8.89 -7.33
CA THR A 88 -7.33 -9.84 -6.28
C THR A 88 -6.49 -11.11 -6.42
N GLU A 89 -6.30 -11.83 -5.32
CA GLU A 89 -5.58 -13.11 -5.33
C GLU A 89 -6.13 -14.04 -6.42
N GLY A 90 -5.22 -14.64 -7.20
CA GLY A 90 -5.56 -15.51 -8.33
C GLY A 90 -5.98 -14.79 -9.62
N CYS A 91 -6.13 -13.46 -9.62
CA CYS A 91 -6.57 -12.68 -10.77
C CYS A 91 -5.46 -11.87 -11.46
N VAL A 92 -4.21 -12.27 -11.26
CA VAL A 92 -3.04 -11.65 -11.91
C VAL A 92 -2.24 -12.73 -12.64
N ASP A 93 -2.33 -12.74 -13.98
CA ASP A 93 -1.58 -13.68 -14.83
C ASP A 93 -0.12 -13.23 -14.96
N LYS A 94 0.79 -14.09 -14.51
CA LYS A 94 2.25 -13.89 -14.57
C LYS A 94 2.73 -13.49 -15.97
N ASN A 95 2.15 -14.08 -17.02
CA ASN A 95 2.58 -13.82 -18.40
C ASN A 95 2.17 -12.43 -18.89
N LEU A 96 1.12 -11.85 -18.31
CA LEU A 96 0.62 -10.53 -18.70
C LEU A 96 1.37 -9.40 -17.98
N VAL A 97 1.91 -9.66 -16.79
CA VAL A 97 2.52 -8.63 -15.91
C VAL A 97 4.04 -8.69 -15.79
N LYS A 98 4.69 -9.82 -16.14
CA LYS A 98 6.14 -10.00 -15.95
C LYS A 98 6.94 -8.88 -16.63
N GLY A 99 7.79 -8.20 -15.86
CA GLY A 99 8.63 -7.11 -16.34
C GLY A 99 7.90 -5.79 -16.64
N LYS A 100 6.63 -5.68 -16.25
CA LYS A 100 5.80 -4.46 -16.41
C LYS A 100 5.49 -3.83 -15.06
N ILE A 101 5.06 -2.57 -15.10
CA ILE A 101 4.47 -1.88 -13.95
C ILE A 101 2.95 -2.07 -14.00
N VAL A 102 2.35 -2.55 -12.93
CA VAL A 102 0.89 -2.78 -12.85
C VAL A 102 0.20 -1.60 -12.17
N ILE A 103 -0.76 -0.97 -12.84
CA ILE A 103 -1.66 0.02 -12.23
C ILE A 103 -2.94 -0.69 -11.80
N ASN A 104 -3.36 -0.55 -10.54
CA ASN A 104 -4.53 -1.23 -10.02
C ASN A 104 -5.35 -0.32 -9.08
N ASP A 105 -6.61 -0.68 -8.87
CA ASP A 105 -7.61 0.11 -8.15
C ASP A 105 -7.64 -0.20 -6.64
N SER A 106 -6.71 -1.00 -6.10
CA SER A 106 -6.71 -1.42 -4.69
C SER A 106 -5.31 -1.57 -4.10
N PHE A 107 -5.03 -0.93 -2.97
CA PHE A 107 -3.74 -1.08 -2.29
C PHE A 107 -3.33 -2.55 -2.04
N GLY A 108 -4.28 -3.44 -1.74
CA GLY A 108 -4.02 -4.87 -1.57
C GLY A 108 -3.47 -5.56 -2.83
N GLY A 109 -3.81 -5.04 -4.01
CA GLY A 109 -3.39 -5.55 -5.32
C GLY A 109 -1.90 -5.40 -5.63
N ILE A 110 -1.20 -4.52 -4.91
CA ILE A 110 0.26 -4.31 -5.04
C ILE A 110 1.03 -5.62 -4.76
N ASN A 111 0.63 -6.34 -3.71
CA ASN A 111 1.30 -7.58 -3.31
C ASN A 111 1.08 -8.70 -4.33
N GLU A 112 -0.11 -8.78 -4.93
CA GLU A 112 -0.43 -9.80 -5.92
C GLU A 112 0.29 -9.55 -7.25
N ALA A 113 0.40 -8.29 -7.68
CA ALA A 113 1.23 -7.90 -8.81
C ALA A 113 2.70 -8.31 -8.60
N TYR A 114 3.25 -8.04 -7.41
CA TYR A 114 4.62 -8.43 -7.06
C TYR A 114 4.80 -9.97 -7.09
N LYS A 115 3.90 -10.73 -6.45
CA LYS A 115 3.93 -12.21 -6.48
C LYS A 115 3.84 -12.77 -7.90
N ALA A 116 3.12 -12.10 -8.79
CA ALA A 116 3.00 -12.47 -10.19
C ALA A 116 4.23 -12.12 -11.05
N GLY A 117 5.23 -11.43 -10.48
CA GLY A 117 6.48 -11.06 -11.16
C GLY A 117 6.42 -9.73 -11.89
N ALA A 118 5.47 -8.86 -11.54
CA ALA A 118 5.51 -7.46 -11.97
C ALA A 118 6.80 -6.81 -11.47
N LEU A 119 7.32 -5.88 -12.27
CA LEU A 119 8.51 -5.11 -11.90
C LEU A 119 8.20 -4.09 -10.79
N GLY A 120 6.98 -3.58 -10.78
CA GLY A 120 6.47 -2.65 -9.78
C GLY A 120 4.95 -2.54 -9.89
N ALA A 121 4.33 -1.86 -8.93
CA ALA A 121 2.89 -1.62 -8.96
C ALA A 121 2.54 -0.25 -8.38
N VAL A 122 1.49 0.35 -8.93
CA VAL A 122 0.89 1.59 -8.46
C VAL A 122 -0.56 1.27 -8.10
N GLY A 123 -0.87 1.29 -6.82
CA GLY A 123 -2.21 1.00 -6.30
C GLY A 123 -2.94 2.26 -5.85
N LYS A 124 -4.26 2.25 -5.96
CA LYS A 124 -5.11 3.30 -5.41
C LYS A 124 -5.11 3.25 -3.86
N PRO A 125 -4.91 4.38 -3.15
CA PRO A 125 -4.84 4.38 -1.68
C PRO A 125 -6.21 4.14 -1.03
N TYR A 126 -6.18 3.58 0.19
CA TYR A 126 -7.39 3.41 1.02
C TYR A 126 -8.00 4.74 1.52
N SER A 127 -7.26 5.85 1.49
CA SER A 127 -7.68 7.12 2.12
C SER A 127 -8.85 7.83 1.44
N GLU A 128 -9.11 7.58 0.15
CA GLU A 128 -10.29 8.14 -0.54
C GLU A 128 -11.64 7.64 0.02
N TYR A 129 -11.63 6.59 0.86
CA TYR A 129 -12.84 6.08 1.51
C TYR A 129 -13.21 6.80 2.82
N PHE A 130 -12.29 7.56 3.40
CA PHE A 130 -12.45 8.14 4.74
C PHE A 130 -12.38 9.68 4.79
N GLU A 131 -12.12 10.34 3.66
CA GLU A 131 -12.15 11.82 3.53
C GLU A 131 -13.50 12.34 2.97
N LYS A 132 -14.63 11.79 3.43
CA LYS A 132 -15.97 12.38 3.22
C LYS A 132 -16.58 12.85 4.52
#